data_AF-A0A2M8LXS9-F1
#
_entry.id   AF-A0A2M8LXS9-F1
#
_cell.length_a   1.000
_cell.length_b   1.000
_cell.length_c   1.000
_cell.angle_alpha   90.00
_cell.angle_beta   90.00
_cell.angle_gamma   90.00
#
_symmetry.space_group_name_H-M   'P 1'
#
loop_
_entity.id
_entity.type
_entity.pdbx_description
1 polymer ?
#
loop_
_entity_poly.entity_id
_entity_poly.type
_entity_poly.pdbx_seq_one_letter_code
_entity_poly.pdbx_strand_id
1 'polypeptide(L)'
;MRAMVLDLAPRQFAVVQTWEVGDGEQDGCVAAWGVAYEDGSAEVVSTDGVRRFGLASPERAVRWFGVKKEGVAARLVWLAAPDRTTA
;
A
#
# COMPACT_ATOMS: atom_id res chain seq x y z
N MET A 1 26.22 -7.41 -8.32
CA MET A 1 24.81 -7.57 -8.77
C MET A 1 23.83 -7.52 -7.60
N ARG A 2 23.93 -8.39 -6.58
CA ARG A 2 23.00 -8.42 -5.42
C ARG A 2 22.85 -7.09 -4.67
N ALA A 3 23.95 -6.40 -4.37
CA ALA A 3 23.91 -5.12 -3.63
C ALA A 3 23.10 -4.05 -4.38
N MET A 4 23.35 -3.88 -5.68
CA MET A 4 22.60 -2.97 -6.55
C MET A 4 21.10 -3.31 -6.59
N VAL A 5 20.74 -4.59 -6.64
CA VAL A 5 19.33 -5.02 -6.64
C VAL A 5 18.63 -4.64 -5.34
N LEU A 6 19.31 -4.78 -4.18
CA LEU A 6 18.74 -4.41 -2.89
C LEU A 6 18.63 -2.89 -2.71
N ASP A 7 19.56 -2.14 -3.28
CA ASP A 7 19.57 -0.67 -3.22
C ASP A 7 18.46 -0.06 -4.10
N LEU A 8 18.21 -0.66 -5.27
CA LEU A 8 17.19 -0.23 -6.23
C LEU A 8 15.85 -0.95 -6.04
N ALA A 9 15.69 -1.77 -4.99
CA ALA A 9 14.46 -2.51 -4.77
C ALA A 9 13.30 -1.55 -4.47
N PRO A 10 12.20 -1.58 -5.24
CA PRO A 10 11.06 -0.72 -4.97
C PRO A 10 10.46 -1.06 -3.62
N ARG A 11 10.00 -0.04 -2.91
CA ARG A 11 9.50 -0.18 -1.55
C ARG A 11 8.05 -0.67 -1.59
N GLN A 12 7.75 -1.73 -0.87
CA GLN A 12 6.42 -2.33 -0.85
C GLN A 12 5.51 -1.69 0.20
N PHE A 13 4.22 -1.62 -0.09
CA PHE A 13 3.19 -1.18 0.85
C PHE A 13 1.87 -1.92 0.65
N ALA A 14 1.04 -1.89 1.68
CA ALA A 14 -0.36 -2.30 1.62
C ALA A 14 -1.26 -1.06 1.70
N VAL A 15 -2.42 -1.12 1.05
CA VAL A 15 -3.54 -0.21 1.30
C VAL A 15 -4.51 -0.93 2.22
N VAL A 16 -4.69 -0.42 3.43
CA VAL A 16 -5.58 -0.98 4.44
C VAL A 16 -6.83 -0.13 4.51
N GLN A 17 -7.99 -0.76 4.34
CA GLN A 17 -9.28 -0.16 4.68
C GLN A 17 -9.57 -0.43 6.16
N THR A 18 -10.05 0.56 6.88
CA THR A 18 -10.46 0.46 8.28
C THR A 18 -11.86 1.03 8.44
N TRP A 19 -12.65 0.44 9.33
CA TRP A 19 -14.00 0.90 9.67
C TRP A 19 -14.26 0.64 11.16
N GLU A 20 -15.18 1.41 11.74
CA GLU A 20 -15.66 1.12 13.09
C GLU A 20 -16.62 -0.08 13.06
N VAL A 21 -16.37 -1.01 13.96
CA VAL A 21 -17.34 -2.01 14.42
C VAL A 21 -17.91 -1.52 15.75
N GLY A 22 -19.12 -1.95 16.11
CA GLY A 22 -19.83 -1.44 17.29
C GLY A 22 -18.96 -1.35 18.56
N ASP A 23 -19.36 -0.49 19.51
CA ASP A 23 -18.62 -0.22 20.75
C ASP A 23 -17.25 0.47 20.57
N GLY A 24 -17.02 1.12 19.43
CA GLY A 24 -15.83 1.96 19.18
C GLY A 24 -14.57 1.18 18.82
N GLU A 25 -14.70 -0.12 18.53
CA GLU A 25 -13.60 -0.95 18.07
C GLU A 25 -13.37 -0.75 16.56
N GLN A 26 -12.12 -0.84 16.11
CA GLN A 26 -11.78 -0.71 14.70
C GLN A 26 -11.42 -2.07 14.11
N ASP A 27 -12.04 -2.38 12.98
CA ASP A 27 -11.70 -3.52 12.14
C ASP A 27 -11.14 -3.03 10.79
N GLY A 28 -10.52 -3.93 10.03
CA GLY A 28 -9.94 -3.58 8.75
C GLY A 28 -9.48 -4.76 7.92
N CYS A 29 -9.22 -4.47 6.64
CA CYS A 29 -8.69 -5.45 5.70
C CYS A 29 -7.69 -4.83 4.74
N VAL A 30 -6.82 -5.67 4.18
CA VAL A 30 -5.96 -5.28 3.07
C VAL A 30 -6.81 -5.20 1.79
N ALA A 31 -6.91 -3.99 1.24
CA ALA A 31 -7.68 -3.70 0.04
C ALA A 31 -6.84 -3.87 -1.23
N ALA A 32 -5.54 -3.59 -1.12
CA ALA A 32 -4.59 -3.64 -2.22
C ALA A 32 -3.15 -3.76 -1.73
N TRP A 33 -2.29 -4.18 -2.65
CA TRP A 33 -0.84 -4.17 -2.50
C TRP A 33 -0.24 -3.22 -3.51
N GLY A 34 0.89 -2.61 -3.16
CA GLY A 34 1.59 -1.72 -4.06
C GLY A 34 3.11 -1.75 -3.91
N VAL A 35 3.76 -1.29 -4.98
CA VAL A 35 5.19 -1.01 -5.04
C VAL A 35 5.37 0.46 -5.33
N ALA A 36 6.29 1.11 -4.62
CA ALA A 36 6.70 2.48 -4.85
C ALA A 36 8.11 2.49 -5.42
N TYR A 37 8.26 3.17 -6.54
CA TYR A 37 9.52 3.34 -7.24
C TYR A 37 10.28 4.56 -6.71
N GLU A 38 11.57 4.62 -7.00
CA GLU A 38 12.45 5.71 -6.56
C GLU A 38 12.04 7.07 -7.13
N ASP A 39 11.44 7.09 -8.32
CA ASP A 39 10.88 8.29 -8.96
C ASP A 39 9.60 8.82 -8.30
N GLY A 40 9.14 8.16 -7.23
CA GLY A 40 7.93 8.48 -6.49
C GLY A 40 6.65 7.90 -7.08
N SER A 41 6.70 7.29 -8.26
CA SER A 41 5.55 6.61 -8.84
C SER A 41 5.21 5.32 -8.10
N ALA A 42 3.98 4.83 -8.29
CA ALA A 42 3.53 3.59 -7.66
C ALA A 42 2.67 2.76 -8.61
N GLU A 43 2.82 1.44 -8.51
CA GLU A 43 1.86 0.48 -9.05
C GLU A 43 1.09 -0.18 -7.93
N VAL A 44 -0.23 -0.29 -8.10
CA VAL A 44 -1.14 -0.82 -7.08
C VAL A 44 -2.08 -1.84 -7.69
N VAL A 45 -2.25 -2.98 -7.02
CA VAL A 45 -3.16 -4.07 -7.42
C VAL A 45 -4.10 -4.38 -6.28
N SER A 46 -5.42 -4.36 -6.53
CA SER A 46 -6.41 -4.77 -5.53
C SER A 46 -6.28 -6.25 -5.17
N THR A 47 -6.67 -6.63 -3.95
CA THR A 47 -6.60 -8.03 -3.50
C THR A 47 -7.51 -8.98 -4.30
N ASP A 48 -8.58 -8.44 -4.89
CA ASP A 48 -9.43 -9.15 -5.86
C ASP A 48 -8.74 -9.36 -7.23
N GLY A 49 -7.58 -8.73 -7.49
CA GLY A 49 -6.82 -8.80 -8.73
C GLY A 49 -7.42 -8.05 -9.92
N VAL A 50 -8.64 -7.51 -9.78
CA VAL A 50 -9.42 -6.92 -10.87
C VAL A 50 -8.91 -5.53 -11.24
N ARG A 51 -8.47 -4.74 -10.25
CA ARG A 51 -8.05 -3.36 -10.45
C ARG A 51 -6.55 -3.23 -10.33
N ARG A 52 -5.93 -2.65 -11.37
CA ARG A 52 -4.52 -2.27 -11.40
C ARG A 52 -4.42 -0.79 -11.71
N PHE A 53 -3.55 -0.10 -11.00
CA PHE A 53 -3.37 1.34 -11.12
C PHE A 53 -1.88 1.67 -11.26
N GLY A 54 -1.55 2.51 -12.23
CA GLY A 54 -0.35 3.33 -12.19
C GLY A 54 -0.69 4.68 -11.58
N LEU A 55 0.05 5.09 -10.55
CA LEU A 55 -0.19 6.32 -9.80
C LEU A 55 1.09 7.15 -9.75
N ALA A 56 0.92 8.48 -9.82
CA ALA A 56 2.03 9.41 -9.66
C ALA A 56 2.59 9.46 -8.23
N SER A 57 1.85 8.92 -7.25
CA SER A 57 2.34 8.73 -5.88
C SER A 57 1.52 7.66 -5.13
N PRO A 58 2.11 6.96 -4.15
CA PRO A 58 1.43 5.96 -3.32
C PRO A 58 0.18 6.51 -2.62
N GLU A 59 0.22 7.77 -2.14
CA GLU A 59 -0.83 8.41 -1.35
C GLU A 59 -2.14 8.54 -2.13
N ARG A 60 -2.07 8.59 -3.46
CA ARG A 60 -3.26 8.62 -4.31
C ARG A 60 -4.08 7.35 -4.20
N ALA A 61 -3.48 6.22 -3.80
CA ALA A 61 -4.19 4.96 -3.60
C ALA A 61 -5.24 5.10 -2.48
N VAL A 62 -4.95 5.85 -1.41
CA VAL A 62 -5.88 6.07 -0.30
C VAL A 62 -7.23 6.61 -0.78
N ARG A 63 -7.22 7.54 -1.74
CA ARG A 63 -8.46 8.10 -2.30
C ARG A 63 -9.27 7.06 -3.08
N TRP A 64 -8.61 6.17 -3.80
CA TRP A 64 -9.31 5.14 -4.57
C TRP A 64 -9.97 4.06 -3.71
N PHE A 65 -9.38 3.77 -2.55
CA PHE A 65 -9.82 2.70 -1.65
C PHE A 65 -10.63 3.20 -0.44
N GLY A 66 -10.64 4.51 -0.14
CA GLY A 66 -11.40 5.07 0.99
C GLY A 66 -12.75 5.72 0.64
N VAL A 67 -13.01 6.07 -0.63
CA VAL A 67 -14.14 6.97 -0.97
C VAL A 67 -15.46 6.23 -1.22
N LYS A 68 -15.47 4.90 -1.37
CA LYS A 68 -16.66 4.18 -1.86
C LYS A 68 -17.73 3.85 -0.81
N LYS A 69 -17.43 3.92 0.49
CA LYS A 69 -18.37 3.53 1.54
C LYS A 69 -18.26 4.47 2.74
N GLU A 70 -19.40 5.00 3.18
CA GLU A 70 -19.49 5.86 4.36
C GLU A 70 -18.99 5.10 5.60
N GLY A 71 -18.13 5.74 6.41
CA GLY A 71 -17.49 5.11 7.57
C GLY A 71 -16.27 4.23 7.27
N VAL A 72 -15.82 4.14 6.00
CA VAL A 72 -14.56 3.46 5.65
C VAL A 72 -13.45 4.48 5.42
N ALA A 73 -12.37 4.36 6.18
CA ALA A 73 -11.12 5.07 5.93
C ALA A 73 -10.12 4.14 5.22
N ALA A 74 -9.15 4.73 4.51
CA ALA A 74 -8.03 3.98 3.94
C ALA A 74 -6.71 4.61 4.34
N ARG A 75 -5.66 3.80 4.49
CA ARG A 75 -4.31 4.25 4.80
C ARG A 75 -3.26 3.36 4.16
N LEU A 76 -2.06 3.91 3.97
CA LEU A 76 -0.90 3.14 3.53
C LEU A 76 -0.21 2.53 4.74
N VAL A 77 0.22 1.28 4.60
CA VAL A 77 1.09 0.59 5.54
C VAL A 77 2.33 0.16 4.78
N TRP A 78 3.45 0.81 5.06
CA TRP A 78 4.73 0.47 4.45
C TRP A 78 5.29 -0.81 5.04
N LEU A 79 5.65 -1.76 4.18
CA LEU A 79 6.36 -2.94 4.63
C LEU A 79 7.79 -2.52 4.95
N ALA A 80 8.37 -3.16 5.98
CA ALA A 80 9.81 -3.03 6.20
C ALA A 80 10.51 -3.34 4.89
N ALA A 81 11.48 -2.49 4.51
CA ALA A 81 12.34 -2.82 3.38
C ALA A 81 12.94 -4.21 3.64
N PRO A 82 13.09 -5.08 2.63
CA PRO A 82 13.83 -6.32 2.81
C PRO A 82 15.16 -5.94 3.46
N ASP A 83 15.47 -6.54 4.62
CA ASP A 83 16.58 -6.10 5.48
C ASP A 83 17.78 -5.70 4.62
N ARG A 84 18.15 -4.41 4.68
CA ARG A 84 19.46 -3.98 4.21
C ARG A 84 20.46 -4.50 5.25
N THR A 85 20.72 -5.81 5.20
CA THR A 85 21.74 -6.45 6.03
C THR A 85 23.07 -5.81 5.68
N THR A 86 23.50 -4.85 6.50
CA THR A 86 24.92 -4.54 6.69
C THR A 86 25.55 -5.79 7.30
N ALA A 87 26.31 -6.51 6.48
CA ALA A 87 27.31 -7.47 6.92
C ALA A 87 28.64 -6.72 7.11
#